data_AF-A0A9C6U4C8-F1
#
_entry.id   AF-A0A9C6U4C8-F1
#
_cell.length_a   1.000
_cell.length_b   1.000
_cell.length_c   1.000
_cell.angle_alpha   90.00
_cell.angle_beta   90.00
_cell.angle_gamma   90.00
#
_symmetry.space_group_name_H-M   'P 1'
#
loop_
_entity.id
_entity.type
_entity.pdbx_description
1 polymer ?
#
loop_
_entity_poly.entity_id
_entity_poly.type
_entity_poly.pdbx_seq_one_letter_code
_entity_poly.pdbx_strand_id
1 'polypeptide(L)'
;MFWSHHAPPPRRPQRVCFCVQVAVFCLLLVLTRPDRDSVDQQRAVNTNTPPGRPLSLFYRLGYLLSVALEMAPPTPTGSRRPQKAARNSEASGTTSEEANAMDHQEQSPSFCPQLLLDLPDVPLLQVLSQLSPKDLFAAGRTCLRLAALTRTLPWRERGEIKLKSIADAMDLLRVAAPLEVVCIQKTKKKIAFQYSGRPDPKGLVVGCLDGDRRIHTTCPPRMLCMEMPTFTSEESSSLIREVAKTAKCLEVIVDGLDVIFSLLKNASWLELEHLVVLSVHLNRKQIPLWPQELVLPKLRSVFVDPDSIVSAYSEGSLKGLLSLLRAHSKQLDCVKMYSNKGRELLVHLVDDGLPSDLRRLEIKDLNASDAAALGRTHGLKELKINLNNEFILFQQVCNKLENFFRSPCPLERLELHGFPPLPLHVLGAGGLPSLRCLVLGESYDATYPSFLSYVGTLRELPAALAGLPGLRSLILCQASPRVLQEVTPAVIPALEVVVVLGDEFWYEESLLVSELQSLVNRAPVPKMHATYGHDKMFSRHPVSETEGCSLCAEASTEAVDALHQHLDRRHVKLDGTVKYVKV
;
A
#
# COMPACT_ATOMS: atom_id res chain seq x y z
N MET A 1 -18.92 60.15 35.72
CA MET A 1 -18.14 61.02 34.81
C MET A 1 -17.92 60.28 33.50
N PHE A 2 -18.50 60.86 32.45
CA PHE A 2 -18.26 60.72 31.00
C PHE A 2 -17.85 59.39 30.35
N TRP A 3 -18.84 58.83 29.65
CA TRP A 3 -18.68 58.19 28.34
C TRP A 3 -18.16 59.16 27.28
N SER A 4 -17.35 58.68 26.33
CA SER A 4 -17.25 59.30 25.01
C SER A 4 -17.09 58.26 23.91
N HIS A 5 -17.94 58.43 22.91
CA HIS A 5 -18.02 57.71 21.65
C HIS A 5 -16.80 57.99 20.76
N HIS A 6 -16.34 56.98 20.03
CA HIS A 6 -15.68 57.20 18.73
C HIS A 6 -16.30 56.30 17.65
N ALA A 7 -16.60 56.96 16.53
CA ALA A 7 -17.29 56.48 15.35
C ALA A 7 -16.41 55.57 14.46
N PRO A 8 -17.01 54.74 13.57
CA PRO A 8 -16.27 53.92 12.62
C PRO A 8 -15.89 54.72 11.34
N PRO A 9 -14.81 54.32 10.62
CA PRO A 9 -14.35 55.02 9.44
C PRO A 9 -15.14 54.65 8.16
N PRO A 10 -15.04 55.45 7.08
CA PRO A 10 -15.93 55.39 5.93
C PRO A 10 -15.53 54.31 4.92
N ARG A 11 -16.55 53.72 4.30
CA ARG A 11 -16.44 52.81 3.15
C ARG A 11 -15.92 53.55 1.91
N ARG A 12 -15.00 52.91 1.18
CA ARG A 12 -14.64 53.24 -0.22
C ARG A 12 -14.97 52.07 -1.16
N PRO A 13 -15.19 52.34 -2.45
CA PRO A 13 -16.03 51.52 -3.31
C PRO A 13 -15.28 50.36 -3.95
N GLN A 14 -15.95 49.20 -4.03
CA GLN A 14 -15.55 48.08 -4.86
C GLN A 14 -15.80 48.43 -6.34
N ARG A 15 -14.76 48.40 -7.15
CA ARG A 15 -14.85 48.23 -8.61
C ARG A 15 -14.57 46.77 -8.94
N VAL A 16 -15.66 46.07 -9.26
CA VAL A 16 -15.86 45.11 -10.35
C VAL A 16 -14.59 44.50 -10.98
N CYS A 17 -14.38 43.21 -10.70
CA CYS A 17 -13.94 42.23 -11.71
C CYS A 17 -14.89 41.04 -11.63
N PHE A 18 -16.00 41.16 -12.37
CA PHE A 18 -17.05 40.17 -12.50
C PHE A 18 -16.81 39.39 -13.80
N CYS A 19 -16.02 38.32 -13.71
CA CYS A 19 -15.99 37.26 -14.72
C CYS A 19 -15.34 36.05 -14.04
N VAL A 20 -16.16 35.06 -13.66
CA VAL A 20 -15.86 33.63 -13.31
C VAL A 20 -16.85 33.06 -12.27
N GLN A 21 -17.97 33.75 -11.98
CA GLN A 21 -18.93 33.27 -10.96
C GLN A 21 -20.36 32.99 -11.46
N VAL A 22 -20.52 32.65 -12.75
CA VAL A 22 -21.82 32.23 -13.32
C VAL A 22 -21.81 30.76 -13.78
N ALA A 23 -20.67 30.07 -13.81
CA ALA A 23 -20.61 28.67 -14.23
C ALA A 23 -20.89 27.63 -13.12
N VAL A 24 -20.94 28.05 -11.85
CA VAL A 24 -21.08 27.11 -10.72
C VAL A 24 -22.51 27.04 -10.16
N PHE A 25 -23.39 27.98 -10.53
CA PHE A 25 -24.75 28.04 -9.98
C PHE A 25 -25.81 27.28 -10.79
N CYS A 26 -25.48 26.79 -11.99
CA CYS A 26 -26.39 25.96 -12.80
C CYS A 26 -26.23 24.45 -12.59
N LEU A 27 -25.23 23.98 -11.81
CA LEU A 27 -25.02 22.55 -11.56
C LEU A 27 -25.62 22.05 -10.24
N LEU A 28 -26.21 22.93 -9.42
CA LEU A 28 -26.75 22.61 -8.09
C LEU A 28 -28.28 22.67 -7.99
N LEU A 29 -28.99 22.63 -9.12
CA LEU A 29 -30.46 22.63 -9.18
C LEU A 29 -31.08 21.40 -9.88
N VAL A 30 -30.33 20.30 -10.01
CA VAL A 30 -30.86 19.05 -10.60
C VAL A 30 -30.88 17.86 -9.63
N LEU A 31 -30.35 17.97 -8.41
CA LEU A 31 -30.27 16.83 -7.49
C LEU A 31 -30.82 17.12 -6.09
N THR A 32 -32.10 17.48 -6.00
CA THR A 32 -32.90 17.25 -4.78
C THR A 32 -34.38 17.07 -5.12
N ARG A 33 -34.85 15.82 -5.17
CA ARG A 33 -36.20 15.48 -4.68
C ARG A 33 -36.12 14.17 -3.90
N PRO A 34 -36.66 14.12 -2.66
CA PRO A 34 -36.91 12.88 -1.96
C PRO A 34 -38.30 12.36 -2.32
N ASP A 35 -38.50 11.05 -2.31
CA ASP A 35 -39.83 10.52 -1.99
C ASP A 35 -39.73 9.16 -1.29
N ARG A 36 -40.60 9.01 -0.30
CA ARG A 36 -40.73 7.87 0.63
C ARG A 36 -42.10 7.21 0.40
N ASP A 37 -42.12 5.88 0.51
CA ASP A 37 -43.25 4.97 0.78
C ASP A 37 -44.32 4.85 -0.36
N SER A 38 -44.98 3.71 -0.69
CA SER A 38 -45.33 2.48 0.04
C SER A 38 -45.89 1.38 -0.92
N VAL A 39 -45.72 0.09 -0.54
CA VAL A 39 -46.68 -1.06 -0.60
C VAL A 39 -47.05 -1.79 -1.93
N ASP A 40 -46.74 -3.11 -1.92
CA ASP A 40 -47.34 -4.33 -2.50
C ASP A 40 -48.01 -4.39 -3.89
N GLN A 41 -47.49 -5.25 -4.80
CA GLN A 41 -48.13 -6.53 -5.26
C GLN A 41 -47.47 -7.13 -6.53
N GLN A 42 -47.21 -8.45 -6.45
CA GLN A 42 -47.29 -9.50 -7.50
C GLN A 42 -46.61 -9.33 -8.88
N ARG A 43 -45.64 -10.22 -9.19
CA ARG A 43 -45.86 -11.39 -10.08
C ARG A 43 -44.56 -12.17 -10.34
N ALA A 44 -44.71 -13.49 -10.27
CA ALA A 44 -43.74 -14.48 -10.72
C ALA A 44 -43.59 -14.48 -12.25
N VAL A 45 -42.35 -14.54 -12.75
CA VAL A 45 -42.03 -15.08 -14.07
C VAL A 45 -40.78 -15.95 -13.95
N ASN A 46 -41.00 -17.25 -14.11
CA ASN A 46 -39.98 -18.27 -14.35
C ASN A 46 -39.19 -17.96 -15.62
N THR A 47 -37.86 -17.96 -15.54
CA THR A 47 -37.01 -18.27 -16.71
C THR A 47 -35.89 -19.22 -16.29
N ASN A 48 -36.10 -20.50 -16.58
CA ASN A 48 -35.04 -21.50 -16.64
C ASN A 48 -34.34 -21.36 -18.00
N THR A 49 -33.06 -21.02 -18.00
CA THR A 49 -32.17 -21.20 -19.16
C THR A 49 -30.86 -21.83 -18.65
N PRO A 50 -30.39 -22.94 -19.26
CA PRO A 50 -29.15 -23.58 -18.84
C PRO A 50 -27.93 -22.78 -19.33
N PRO A 51 -26.78 -22.83 -18.61
CA PRO A 51 -25.59 -22.10 -19.02
C PRO A 51 -24.92 -22.77 -20.22
N GLY A 52 -24.87 -22.06 -21.34
CA GLY A 52 -24.10 -22.44 -22.52
C GLY A 52 -22.58 -22.30 -22.29
N ARG A 53 -21.82 -23.28 -22.81
CA ARG A 53 -20.34 -23.30 -22.83
C ARG A 53 -19.76 -22.18 -23.71
N PRO A 54 -18.55 -21.65 -23.43
CA PRO A 54 -18.01 -20.52 -24.17
C PRO A 54 -17.26 -20.97 -25.44
N LEU A 55 -17.94 -20.96 -26.59
CA LEU A 55 -17.31 -21.14 -27.90
C LEU A 55 -16.51 -19.89 -28.36
N SER A 56 -16.65 -18.75 -27.68
CA SER A 56 -16.00 -17.49 -28.06
C SER A 56 -14.50 -17.42 -27.75
N LEU A 57 -14.00 -18.27 -26.83
CA LEU A 57 -12.59 -18.26 -26.43
C LEU A 57 -11.67 -18.82 -27.53
N PHE A 58 -12.12 -19.86 -28.24
CA PHE A 58 -11.37 -20.50 -29.32
C PHE A 58 -11.16 -19.55 -30.51
N TYR A 59 -12.16 -18.75 -30.86
CA TYR A 59 -12.04 -17.75 -31.93
C TYR A 59 -11.06 -16.63 -31.57
N ARG A 60 -11.03 -16.16 -30.31
CA ARG A 60 -10.10 -15.12 -29.87
C ARG A 60 -8.66 -15.62 -29.75
N LEU A 61 -8.47 -16.85 -29.28
CA LEU A 61 -7.15 -17.48 -29.23
C LEU A 61 -6.61 -17.76 -30.64
N GLY A 62 -7.46 -18.19 -31.57
CA GLY A 62 -7.08 -18.36 -32.98
C GLY A 62 -6.59 -17.06 -33.63
N TYR A 63 -7.27 -15.93 -33.36
CA TYR A 63 -6.86 -14.62 -33.89
C TYR A 63 -5.50 -14.14 -33.32
N LEU A 64 -5.25 -14.34 -32.03
CA LEU A 64 -3.97 -13.97 -31.40
C LEU A 64 -2.81 -14.87 -31.88
N LEU A 65 -3.07 -16.14 -32.18
CA LEU A 65 -2.12 -17.06 -32.79
C LEU A 65 -1.69 -16.59 -34.20
N SER A 66 -2.62 -16.09 -35.01
CA SER A 66 -2.29 -15.54 -36.33
C SER A 66 -1.38 -14.31 -36.24
N VAL A 67 -1.59 -13.42 -35.25
CA VAL A 67 -0.75 -12.23 -35.05
C VAL A 67 0.63 -12.57 -34.47
N ALA A 68 0.71 -13.57 -33.58
CA ALA A 68 1.97 -14.00 -32.97
C ALA A 68 2.89 -14.77 -33.96
N LEU A 69 2.30 -15.53 -34.89
CA LEU A 69 3.04 -16.28 -35.91
C LEU A 69 3.58 -15.39 -37.05
N GLU A 70 3.07 -14.16 -37.23
CA GLU A 70 3.58 -13.19 -38.21
C GLU A 70 4.86 -12.45 -37.75
N MET A 71 5.25 -12.57 -36.48
CA MET A 71 6.48 -11.96 -35.98
C MET A 71 7.67 -12.91 -36.17
N ALA A 72 8.34 -12.79 -37.32
CA ALA A 72 9.58 -13.51 -37.62
C ALA A 72 10.71 -13.16 -36.63
N PRO A 73 11.59 -14.11 -36.26
CA PRO A 73 12.74 -13.82 -35.41
C PRO A 73 13.75 -12.93 -36.14
N PRO A 74 14.52 -12.08 -35.43
CA PRO A 74 15.57 -11.29 -36.04
C PRO A 74 16.64 -12.21 -36.62
N THR A 75 16.99 -11.97 -37.87
CA THR A 75 17.99 -12.71 -38.63
C THR A 75 19.36 -12.60 -37.92
N PRO A 76 20.08 -13.69 -37.68
CA PRO A 76 21.42 -13.62 -37.12
C PRO A 76 22.36 -13.01 -38.17
N THR A 77 22.97 -11.88 -37.82
CA THR A 77 24.03 -11.22 -38.60
C THR A 77 25.30 -12.07 -38.57
N GLY A 78 25.38 -13.03 -39.49
CA GLY A 78 26.55 -13.87 -39.72
C GLY A 78 27.67 -13.10 -40.43
N SER A 79 28.74 -12.80 -39.68
CA SER A 79 30.06 -12.44 -40.20
C SER A 79 30.66 -13.59 -41.02
N ARG A 80 30.87 -13.37 -42.31
CA ARG A 80 31.45 -14.35 -43.26
C ARG A 80 32.92 -14.02 -43.51
N ARG A 81 33.83 -14.87 -43.02
CA ARG A 81 35.24 -14.94 -43.49
C ARG A 81 35.33 -15.86 -44.70
N PRO A 82 36.20 -15.60 -45.69
CA PRO A 82 36.31 -16.44 -46.88
C PRO A 82 37.29 -17.59 -46.66
N GLN A 83 36.90 -18.79 -47.08
CA GLN A 83 37.85 -19.87 -47.37
C GLN A 83 37.67 -20.41 -48.79
N LYS A 84 38.82 -20.74 -49.35
CA LYS A 84 39.19 -20.92 -50.75
C LYS A 84 39.01 -22.39 -51.15
N ALA A 85 38.75 -22.60 -52.44
CA ALA A 85 38.34 -23.83 -53.11
C ALA A 85 39.36 -25.00 -53.15
N ALA A 86 38.85 -26.20 -53.45
CA ALA A 86 39.29 -27.14 -54.52
C ALA A 86 38.13 -28.14 -54.77
N ARG A 87 37.46 -28.20 -55.93
CA ARG A 87 37.79 -28.71 -57.29
C ARG A 87 37.74 -30.24 -57.41
N ASN A 88 37.05 -30.69 -58.48
CA ASN A 88 37.04 -32.00 -59.19
C ASN A 88 35.64 -32.69 -59.15
N SER A 89 34.83 -32.60 -60.22
CA SER A 89 34.79 -33.45 -61.45
C SER A 89 34.16 -34.82 -61.16
N GLU A 90 33.24 -35.42 -61.93
CA GLU A 90 32.90 -35.34 -63.36
C GLU A 90 31.63 -36.20 -63.62
N ALA A 91 30.92 -35.91 -64.73
CA ALA A 91 30.19 -36.82 -65.65
C ALA A 91 29.06 -37.73 -65.10
N SER A 92 27.90 -38.00 -65.73
CA SER A 92 27.31 -37.91 -67.07
C SER A 92 25.77 -37.90 -66.85
N GLY A 93 24.85 -37.44 -67.70
CA GLY A 93 24.75 -37.41 -69.16
C GLY A 93 23.45 -38.12 -69.59
N THR A 94 22.72 -37.54 -70.57
CA THR A 94 21.51 -38.01 -71.30
C THR A 94 20.15 -37.80 -70.60
N THR A 95 19.15 -36.99 -71.03
CA THR A 95 18.51 -36.49 -72.29
C THR A 95 17.16 -37.15 -72.60
N SER A 96 16.09 -36.33 -72.59
CA SER A 96 14.90 -36.24 -73.49
C SER A 96 13.66 -35.84 -72.66
N GLU A 97 13.05 -34.66 -72.84
CA GLU A 97 11.96 -34.34 -73.81
C GLU A 97 10.86 -35.41 -73.81
N GLU A 98 9.55 -35.17 -73.66
CA GLU A 98 8.72 -33.97 -73.86
C GLU A 98 7.32 -34.23 -73.24
N ALA A 99 6.67 -33.12 -72.85
CA ALA A 99 5.23 -32.83 -72.84
C ALA A 99 4.15 -33.90 -72.54
N ASN A 100 3.35 -33.59 -71.52
CA ASN A 100 1.87 -33.67 -71.39
C ASN A 100 1.49 -34.12 -69.97
N ALA A 101 0.40 -33.73 -69.34
CA ALA A 101 -0.55 -32.65 -69.44
C ALA A 101 -1.38 -32.81 -68.15
N MET A 102 -1.67 -31.70 -67.47
CA MET A 102 -2.76 -31.51 -66.50
C MET A 102 -3.00 -32.63 -65.46
N ASP A 103 -2.51 -32.39 -64.24
CA ASP A 103 -3.39 -32.49 -63.09
C ASP A 103 -2.94 -31.48 -62.02
N HIS A 104 -3.62 -30.34 -61.99
CA HIS A 104 -3.54 -29.38 -60.91
C HIS A 104 -4.26 -29.97 -59.70
N GLN A 105 -3.58 -30.84 -58.96
CA GLN A 105 -3.94 -31.08 -57.58
C GLN A 105 -3.30 -29.97 -56.76
N GLU A 106 -4.09 -28.93 -56.47
CA GLU A 106 -3.81 -27.96 -55.41
C GLU A 106 -3.55 -28.73 -54.11
N GLN A 107 -2.31 -29.13 -53.87
CA GLN A 107 -1.80 -29.36 -52.53
C GLN A 107 -1.70 -27.98 -51.88
N SER A 108 -2.85 -27.44 -51.49
CA SER A 108 -2.90 -26.49 -50.39
C SER A 108 -2.10 -27.15 -49.25
N PRO A 109 -0.99 -26.54 -48.76
CA PRO A 109 -0.34 -27.08 -47.59
C PRO A 109 -1.43 -27.19 -46.55
N SER A 110 -1.70 -28.43 -46.13
CA SER A 110 -2.52 -28.72 -44.97
C SER A 110 -1.84 -28.00 -43.81
N PHE A 111 -2.21 -26.74 -43.62
CA PHE A 111 -2.03 -26.04 -42.37
C PHE A 111 -2.94 -26.79 -41.42
N CYS A 112 -2.44 -27.92 -40.89
CA CYS A 112 -2.92 -28.42 -39.61
C CYS A 112 -2.74 -27.22 -38.68
N PRO A 113 -3.83 -26.58 -38.23
CA PRO A 113 -3.69 -25.49 -37.29
C PRO A 113 -2.99 -26.10 -36.08
N GLN A 114 -1.72 -25.74 -35.86
CA GLN A 114 -0.99 -26.16 -34.68
C GLN A 114 -1.89 -25.80 -33.49
N LEU A 115 -2.33 -26.81 -32.75
CA LEU A 115 -3.20 -26.55 -31.63
C LEU A 115 -2.36 -25.73 -30.65
N LEU A 116 -2.95 -24.72 -30.01
CA LEU A 116 -2.27 -23.88 -29.03
C LEU A 116 -1.52 -24.71 -27.96
N LEU A 117 -2.03 -25.90 -27.68
CA LEU A 117 -1.47 -26.87 -26.73
C LEU A 117 -0.22 -27.60 -27.26
N ASP A 118 0.09 -27.53 -28.55
CA ASP A 118 1.27 -28.13 -29.16
C ASP A 118 2.48 -27.19 -29.11
N LEU A 119 2.26 -25.90 -28.83
CA LEU A 119 3.34 -24.94 -28.67
C LEU A 119 4.25 -25.33 -27.48
N PRO A 120 5.57 -25.13 -27.57
CA PRO A 120 6.47 -25.23 -26.43
C PRO A 120 6.13 -24.22 -25.31
N ASP A 121 6.63 -24.45 -24.10
CA ASP A 121 6.25 -23.65 -22.92
C ASP A 121 6.58 -22.16 -23.07
N VAL A 122 7.73 -21.79 -23.66
CA VAL A 122 8.14 -20.39 -23.79
C VAL A 122 7.24 -19.59 -24.74
N PRO A 123 7.00 -20.02 -26.01
CA PRO A 123 6.02 -19.36 -26.88
C PRO A 123 4.61 -19.34 -26.26
N LEU A 124 4.22 -20.42 -25.58
CA LEU A 124 2.91 -20.50 -24.94
C LEU A 124 2.79 -19.49 -23.79
N LEU A 125 3.83 -19.32 -22.97
CA LEU A 125 3.89 -18.28 -21.94
C LEU A 125 3.81 -16.89 -22.55
N GLN A 126 4.43 -16.63 -23.69
CA GLN A 126 4.31 -15.35 -24.39
C GLN A 126 2.86 -15.09 -24.83
N VAL A 127 2.17 -16.08 -25.41
CA VAL A 127 0.74 -15.95 -25.78
C VAL A 127 -0.13 -15.71 -24.55
N LEU A 128 0.04 -16.54 -23.51
CA LEU A 128 -0.67 -16.39 -22.24
C LEU A 128 -0.39 -15.03 -21.59
N SER A 129 0.82 -14.48 -21.77
CA SER A 129 1.21 -13.16 -21.29
C SER A 129 0.51 -12.02 -22.02
N GLN A 130 -0.24 -12.26 -23.10
CA GLN A 130 -1.08 -11.24 -23.72
C GLN A 130 -2.55 -11.35 -23.31
N LEU A 131 -2.94 -12.40 -22.59
CA LEU A 131 -4.33 -12.62 -22.18
C LEU A 131 -4.75 -11.73 -21.01
N SER A 132 -6.01 -11.29 -21.05
CA SER A 132 -6.68 -10.66 -19.91
C SER A 132 -6.78 -11.64 -18.73
N PRO A 133 -6.94 -11.18 -17.47
CA PRO A 133 -7.07 -12.07 -16.32
C PRO A 133 -8.20 -13.09 -16.46
N LYS A 134 -9.32 -12.69 -17.08
CA LYS A 134 -10.48 -13.56 -17.29
C LYS A 134 -10.16 -14.65 -18.31
N ASP A 135 -9.51 -14.29 -19.42
CA ASP A 135 -9.14 -15.24 -20.46
C ASP A 135 -8.00 -16.16 -19.97
N LEU A 136 -7.08 -15.64 -19.16
CA LEU A 136 -6.01 -16.40 -18.52
C LEU A 136 -6.57 -17.43 -17.53
N PHE A 137 -7.56 -17.02 -16.73
CA PHE A 137 -8.28 -17.93 -15.84
C PHE A 137 -9.01 -19.01 -16.62
N ALA A 138 -9.73 -18.64 -17.69
CA ALA A 138 -10.40 -19.59 -18.56
C ALA A 138 -9.40 -20.58 -19.19
N ALA A 139 -8.26 -20.08 -19.71
CA ALA A 139 -7.21 -20.90 -20.30
C ALA A 139 -6.63 -21.90 -19.30
N GLY A 140 -6.29 -21.45 -18.08
CA GLY A 140 -5.75 -22.32 -17.05
C GLY A 140 -6.74 -23.40 -16.58
N ARG A 141 -8.05 -23.17 -16.66
CA ARG A 141 -9.06 -24.19 -16.34
C ARG A 141 -9.16 -25.30 -17.38
N THR A 142 -8.63 -25.11 -18.60
CA THR A 142 -8.80 -26.09 -19.68
C THR A 142 -7.95 -27.35 -19.50
N CYS A 143 -6.70 -27.22 -19.03
CA CYS A 143 -5.81 -28.35 -18.79
C CYS A 143 -4.72 -28.03 -17.76
N LEU A 144 -4.15 -29.08 -17.16
CA LEU A 144 -3.15 -28.96 -16.10
C LEU A 144 -1.87 -28.23 -16.54
N ARG A 145 -1.44 -28.43 -17.79
CA ARG A 145 -0.25 -27.74 -18.34
C ARG A 145 -0.47 -26.22 -18.37
N LEU A 146 -1.62 -25.78 -18.88
CA LEU A 146 -1.96 -24.36 -18.90
C LEU A 146 -2.14 -23.82 -17.48
N ALA A 147 -2.76 -24.57 -16.56
CA ALA A 147 -2.80 -24.19 -15.15
C ALA A 147 -1.40 -23.96 -14.58
N ALA A 148 -0.45 -24.88 -14.79
CA ALA A 148 0.93 -24.74 -14.31
C ALA A 148 1.62 -23.50 -14.90
N LEU A 149 1.52 -23.29 -16.21
CA LEU A 149 2.13 -22.12 -16.88
C LEU A 149 1.50 -20.81 -16.42
N THR A 150 0.18 -20.75 -16.33
CA THR A 150 -0.52 -19.54 -15.85
C THR A 150 -0.17 -19.20 -14.41
N ARG A 151 0.11 -20.17 -13.53
CA ARG A 151 0.62 -19.90 -12.17
C ARG A 151 1.98 -19.20 -12.16
N THR A 152 2.80 -19.35 -13.20
CA THR A 152 4.11 -18.70 -13.29
C THR A 152 4.03 -17.26 -13.81
N LEU A 153 2.91 -16.88 -14.43
CA LEU A 153 2.76 -15.57 -15.05
C LEU A 153 2.51 -14.46 -14.02
N PRO A 154 2.92 -13.22 -14.32
CA PRO A 154 2.63 -12.07 -13.49
C PRO A 154 1.16 -11.65 -13.67
N TRP A 155 0.29 -12.17 -12.80
CA TRP A 155 -1.11 -11.73 -12.70
C TRP A 155 -1.27 -10.29 -12.20
N ARG A 156 -0.23 -9.73 -11.58
CA ARG A 156 -0.25 -8.50 -10.77
C ARG A 156 -0.71 -7.26 -11.55
N GLU A 157 -0.33 -7.13 -12.81
CA GLU A 157 -0.58 -5.91 -13.59
C GLU A 157 -1.86 -5.96 -14.44
N ARG A 158 -2.56 -7.11 -14.47
CA ARG A 158 -3.53 -7.42 -15.53
C ARG A 158 -4.98 -7.06 -15.22
N GLY A 159 -5.29 -6.61 -14.00
CA GLY A 159 -6.64 -6.20 -13.60
C GLY A 159 -7.29 -7.12 -12.57
N GLU A 160 -8.62 -7.20 -12.62
CA GLU A 160 -9.47 -7.82 -11.59
C GLU A 160 -10.33 -8.96 -12.16
N ILE A 161 -10.54 -10.02 -11.37
CA ILE A 161 -11.45 -11.13 -11.66
C ILE A 161 -12.51 -11.19 -10.58
N LYS A 162 -13.77 -11.05 -10.99
CA LYS A 162 -14.95 -11.22 -10.13
C LYS A 162 -15.50 -12.63 -10.29
N LEU A 163 -15.59 -13.36 -9.19
CA LEU A 163 -16.15 -14.72 -9.14
C LEU A 163 -17.40 -14.71 -8.25
N LYS A 164 -18.36 -15.59 -8.56
CA LYS A 164 -19.67 -15.64 -7.88
C LYS A 164 -19.89 -16.92 -7.07
N SER A 165 -18.94 -17.84 -7.07
CA SER A 165 -19.06 -19.14 -6.42
C SER A 165 -17.76 -19.58 -5.76
N ILE A 166 -17.87 -20.38 -4.70
CA ILE A 166 -16.70 -20.98 -4.01
C ILE A 166 -15.94 -21.91 -4.97
N ALA A 167 -16.66 -22.65 -5.82
CA ALA A 167 -16.06 -23.54 -6.82
C ALA A 167 -15.15 -22.77 -7.79
N ASP A 168 -15.61 -21.62 -8.30
CA ASP A 168 -14.78 -20.78 -9.17
C ASP A 168 -13.57 -20.20 -8.43
N ALA A 169 -13.71 -19.86 -7.14
CA ALA A 169 -12.58 -19.40 -6.32
C ALA A 169 -11.55 -20.52 -6.11
N MET A 170 -11.99 -21.74 -5.84
CA MET A 170 -11.10 -22.91 -5.75
C MET A 170 -10.40 -23.20 -7.08
N ASP A 171 -11.10 -23.09 -8.21
CA ASP A 171 -10.49 -23.21 -9.53
C ASP A 171 -9.46 -22.09 -9.79
N LEU A 172 -9.74 -20.87 -9.32
CA LEU A 172 -8.78 -19.78 -9.40
C LEU A 172 -7.52 -20.11 -8.60
N LEU A 173 -7.63 -20.65 -7.38
CA LEU A 173 -6.45 -21.03 -6.58
C LEU A 173 -5.58 -22.11 -7.23
N ARG A 174 -6.13 -22.91 -8.16
CA ARG A 174 -5.38 -23.90 -8.94
C ARG A 174 -4.62 -23.28 -10.11
N VAL A 175 -5.13 -22.18 -10.66
CA VAL A 175 -4.65 -21.55 -11.89
C VAL A 175 -3.80 -20.31 -11.63
N ALA A 176 -4.15 -19.54 -10.60
CA ALA A 176 -3.45 -18.33 -10.22
C ALA A 176 -2.20 -18.66 -9.39
N ALA A 177 -1.23 -17.76 -9.50
CA ALA A 177 -0.05 -17.81 -8.65
C ALA A 177 -0.44 -17.70 -7.15
N PRO A 178 0.37 -18.24 -6.21
CA PRO A 178 0.05 -18.22 -4.79
C PRO A 178 -0.34 -16.84 -4.27
N LEU A 179 -1.37 -16.80 -3.43
CA LEU A 179 -1.86 -15.57 -2.83
C LEU A 179 -0.92 -15.08 -1.74
N GLU A 180 -0.77 -13.77 -1.63
CA GLU A 180 0.01 -13.15 -0.56
C GLU A 180 -0.90 -12.53 0.49
N VAL A 181 -2.03 -11.96 0.05
CA VAL A 181 -3.00 -11.31 0.91
C VAL A 181 -4.37 -11.94 0.71
N VAL A 182 -5.05 -12.23 1.81
CA VAL A 182 -6.44 -12.67 1.82
C VAL A 182 -7.24 -11.67 2.63
N CYS A 183 -8.29 -11.10 2.03
CA CYS A 183 -9.25 -10.26 2.73
C CYS A 183 -10.55 -11.05 2.89
N ILE A 184 -11.04 -11.17 4.12
CA ILE A 184 -12.28 -11.87 4.45
C ILE A 184 -13.24 -10.85 5.03
N GLN A 185 -14.36 -10.62 4.33
CA GLN A 185 -15.38 -9.67 4.76
C GLN A 185 -16.71 -10.37 4.97
N LYS A 186 -17.35 -10.10 6.10
CA LYS A 186 -18.73 -10.52 6.33
C LYS A 186 -19.68 -9.60 5.57
N THR A 187 -20.57 -10.18 4.78
CA THR A 187 -21.57 -9.42 4.02
C THR A 187 -22.98 -9.94 4.25
N LYS A 188 -23.98 -9.07 4.15
CA LYS A 188 -25.41 -9.51 4.09
C LYS A 188 -25.82 -9.94 2.67
N LYS A 189 -24.96 -9.66 1.67
CA LYS A 189 -25.21 -9.93 0.26
C LYS A 189 -24.86 -11.38 -0.09
N LYS A 190 -25.06 -11.73 -1.37
CA LYS A 190 -24.60 -13.01 -1.94
C LYS A 190 -23.08 -13.11 -1.87
N ILE A 191 -22.59 -14.34 -1.82
CA ILE A 191 -21.16 -14.65 -1.89
C ILE A 191 -20.55 -14.00 -3.13
N ALA A 192 -19.43 -13.31 -2.95
CA ALA A 192 -18.66 -12.73 -4.03
C ALA A 192 -17.16 -12.87 -3.72
N PHE A 193 -16.37 -13.09 -4.76
CA PHE A 193 -14.92 -13.09 -4.66
C PHE A 193 -14.34 -12.14 -5.68
N GLN A 194 -13.27 -11.47 -5.27
CA GLN A 194 -12.54 -10.54 -6.11
C GLN A 194 -11.07 -10.87 -5.99
N TYR A 195 -10.48 -11.33 -7.10
CA TYR A 195 -9.03 -11.46 -7.20
C TYR A 195 -8.47 -10.23 -7.89
N SER A 196 -7.50 -9.60 -7.26
CA SER A 196 -6.83 -8.43 -7.82
C SER A 196 -5.32 -8.57 -7.71
N GLY A 197 -4.65 -8.23 -8.80
CA GLY A 197 -3.22 -8.00 -8.80
C GLY A 197 -2.82 -6.63 -8.24
N ARG A 198 -3.80 -5.75 -8.01
CA ARG A 198 -3.62 -4.41 -7.42
C ARG A 198 -4.33 -4.33 -6.08
N PRO A 199 -3.84 -3.51 -5.14
CA PRO A 199 -4.55 -3.21 -3.91
C PRO A 199 -5.93 -2.63 -4.22
N ASP A 200 -6.93 -2.90 -3.38
CA ASP A 200 -8.26 -2.31 -3.50
C ASP A 200 -8.14 -0.77 -3.57
N PRO A 201 -8.72 -0.10 -4.60
CA PRO A 201 -8.75 1.37 -4.69
C PRO A 201 -9.40 2.05 -3.48
N LYS A 202 -10.18 1.35 -2.66
CA LYS A 202 -10.72 1.89 -1.41
C LYS A 202 -9.68 2.01 -0.29
N GLY A 203 -8.45 1.57 -0.53
CA GLY A 203 -7.34 1.72 0.39
C GLY A 203 -7.40 0.85 1.64
N LEU A 204 -8.31 -0.13 1.67
CA LEU A 204 -8.45 -1.10 2.77
C LEU A 204 -7.24 -2.04 2.91
N VAL A 205 -6.40 -2.14 1.87
CA VAL A 205 -5.13 -2.86 1.93
C VAL A 205 -4.09 -2.01 2.67
N VAL A 206 -4.17 -2.06 4.00
CA VAL A 206 -3.43 -1.21 4.95
C VAL A 206 -2.06 -1.79 5.28
N GLY A 207 -1.00 -1.07 4.90
CA GLY A 207 0.07 -0.57 5.78
C GLY A 207 0.98 -1.55 6.55
N CYS A 208 0.70 -2.85 6.61
CA CYS A 208 1.54 -3.81 7.34
C CYS A 208 2.72 -4.32 6.51
N LEU A 209 2.57 -4.37 5.18
CA LEU A 209 3.69 -4.63 4.27
C LEU A 209 4.53 -3.37 4.04
N ASP A 210 3.92 -2.19 4.05
CA ASP A 210 4.62 -0.91 3.82
C ASP A 210 5.59 -0.53 4.96
N GLY A 211 5.44 -1.14 6.13
CA GLY A 211 6.31 -0.92 7.28
C GLY A 211 7.55 -1.83 7.30
N ASP A 212 7.50 -3.00 6.66
CA ASP A 212 8.67 -3.86 6.56
C ASP A 212 9.52 -3.41 5.37
N ARG A 213 10.55 -2.62 5.67
CA ARG A 213 11.58 -2.15 4.71
C ARG A 213 12.23 -3.29 3.91
N ARG A 214 12.04 -4.55 4.29
CA ARG A 214 12.53 -5.69 3.51
C ARG A 214 11.64 -6.03 2.33
N ILE A 215 10.41 -5.51 2.30
CA ILE A 215 9.41 -5.75 1.27
C ILE A 215 9.24 -4.48 0.41
N HIS A 216 10.33 -3.82 0.04
CA HIS A 216 10.34 -2.94 -1.15
C HIS A 216 10.27 -3.78 -2.42
N THR A 217 9.29 -4.68 -2.52
CA THR A 217 9.02 -5.32 -3.79
C THR A 217 8.27 -4.31 -4.63
N THR A 218 8.83 -3.95 -5.78
CA THR A 218 8.24 -3.09 -6.83
C THR A 218 6.91 -3.61 -7.40
N CYS A 219 6.32 -4.64 -6.78
CA CYS A 219 5.18 -5.37 -7.27
C CYS A 219 4.09 -5.45 -6.18
N PRO A 220 2.87 -4.95 -6.43
CA PRO A 220 1.77 -5.03 -5.48
C PRO A 220 1.43 -6.49 -5.14
N PRO A 221 1.00 -6.78 -3.90
CA PRO A 221 0.71 -8.15 -3.48
C PRO A 221 -0.49 -8.74 -4.22
N ARG A 222 -0.46 -10.06 -4.44
CA ARG A 222 -1.61 -10.80 -5.00
C ARG A 222 -2.68 -10.98 -3.94
N MET A 223 -3.86 -10.45 -4.21
CA MET A 223 -4.96 -10.40 -3.25
C MET A 223 -6.17 -11.22 -3.72
N LEU A 224 -6.77 -11.95 -2.77
CA LEU A 224 -8.12 -12.47 -2.90
C LEU A 224 -9.00 -11.87 -1.80
N CYS A 225 -10.00 -11.09 -2.20
CA CYS A 225 -11.08 -10.62 -1.34
C CYS A 225 -12.25 -11.61 -1.40
N MET A 226 -12.76 -11.99 -0.23
CA MET A 226 -13.78 -13.00 -0.02
C MET A 226 -14.94 -12.37 0.78
N GLU A 227 -16.01 -11.99 0.09
CA GLU A 227 -17.23 -11.50 0.71
C GLU A 227 -18.20 -12.67 0.92
N MET A 228 -18.46 -13.05 2.17
CA MET A 228 -19.32 -14.19 2.49
C MET A 228 -20.30 -13.89 3.64
N PRO A 229 -21.52 -14.45 3.63
CA PRO A 229 -22.49 -14.24 4.71
C PRO A 229 -22.16 -15.03 5.98
N THR A 230 -21.55 -16.20 5.82
CA THR A 230 -21.10 -17.07 6.91
C THR A 230 -19.75 -17.68 6.57
N PHE A 231 -18.98 -18.01 7.60
CA PHE A 231 -17.66 -18.66 7.49
C PHE A 231 -17.66 -20.09 8.06
N THR A 232 -18.83 -20.59 8.43
CA THR A 232 -19.01 -21.85 9.16
C THR A 232 -19.46 -22.99 8.26
N SER A 233 -19.76 -22.73 6.98
CA SER A 233 -20.09 -23.82 6.05
C SER A 233 -18.83 -24.63 5.74
N GLU A 234 -18.98 -25.93 5.45
CA GLU A 234 -17.84 -26.79 5.10
C GLU A 234 -17.13 -26.29 3.83
N GLU A 235 -17.89 -25.80 2.84
CA GLU A 235 -17.33 -25.25 1.60
C GLU A 235 -16.49 -23.98 1.85
N SER A 236 -16.97 -23.05 2.68
CA SER A 236 -16.22 -21.83 3.02
C SER A 236 -14.99 -22.18 3.86
N SER A 237 -15.13 -23.10 4.82
CA SER A 237 -14.01 -23.60 5.64
C SER A 237 -12.95 -24.30 4.79
N SER A 238 -13.35 -25.07 3.79
CA SER A 238 -12.44 -25.70 2.83
C SER A 238 -11.66 -24.65 2.03
N LEU A 239 -12.34 -23.61 1.53
CA LEU A 239 -11.68 -22.52 0.81
C LEU A 239 -10.69 -21.75 1.72
N ILE A 240 -11.10 -21.44 2.95
CA ILE A 240 -10.25 -20.76 3.94
C ILE A 240 -9.00 -21.59 4.26
N ARG A 241 -9.16 -22.91 4.46
CA ARG A 241 -8.03 -23.83 4.67
C ARG A 241 -7.07 -23.85 3.48
N GLU A 242 -7.57 -23.71 2.26
CA GLU A 242 -6.72 -23.70 1.07
C GLU A 242 -5.91 -22.40 0.96
N VAL A 243 -6.55 -21.24 1.14
CA VAL A 243 -5.84 -19.95 1.05
C VAL A 243 -4.85 -19.73 2.19
N ALA A 244 -5.16 -20.23 3.39
CA ALA A 244 -4.32 -20.10 4.58
C ALA A 244 -2.92 -20.71 4.43
N LYS A 245 -2.76 -21.71 3.55
CA LYS A 245 -1.47 -22.37 3.29
C LYS A 245 -0.43 -21.44 2.69
N THR A 246 -0.85 -20.39 2.00
CA THR A 246 0.05 -19.52 1.22
C THR A 246 -0.01 -18.05 1.64
N ALA A 247 -1.11 -17.65 2.29
CA ALA A 247 -1.33 -16.27 2.68
C ALA A 247 -0.32 -15.80 3.73
N LYS A 248 0.32 -14.67 3.45
CA LYS A 248 1.23 -13.96 4.36
C LYS A 248 0.53 -12.87 5.16
N CYS A 249 -0.55 -12.33 4.61
CA CYS A 249 -1.37 -11.33 5.27
C CYS A 249 -2.83 -11.77 5.25
N LEU A 250 -3.47 -11.68 6.40
CA LEU A 250 -4.90 -11.91 6.57
C LEU A 250 -5.56 -10.61 7.04
N GLU A 251 -6.45 -10.07 6.23
CA GLU A 251 -7.31 -8.96 6.57
C GLU A 251 -8.73 -9.48 6.85
N VAL A 252 -9.30 -9.09 7.98
CA VAL A 252 -10.60 -9.59 8.42
C VAL A 252 -11.52 -8.43 8.81
N ILE A 253 -12.65 -8.33 8.12
CA ILE A 253 -13.70 -7.34 8.35
C ILE A 253 -14.96 -8.07 8.85
N VAL A 254 -15.06 -8.27 10.17
CA VAL A 254 -16.12 -9.10 10.78
C VAL A 254 -16.62 -8.55 12.12
N ASP A 255 -17.84 -8.96 12.49
CA ASP A 255 -18.58 -8.46 13.66
C ASP A 255 -18.00 -8.85 15.05
N GLY A 256 -16.84 -9.50 15.15
CA GLY A 256 -16.31 -9.95 16.45
C GLY A 256 -15.05 -10.81 16.41
N LEU A 257 -14.25 -10.73 17.49
CA LEU A 257 -13.00 -11.49 17.63
C LEU A 257 -13.21 -13.02 17.69
N ASP A 258 -14.37 -13.48 18.16
CA ASP A 258 -14.72 -14.91 18.22
C ASP A 258 -14.71 -15.56 16.83
N VAL A 259 -15.18 -14.82 15.82
CA VAL A 259 -15.16 -15.25 14.42
C VAL A 259 -13.73 -15.33 13.93
N ILE A 260 -12.91 -14.31 14.23
CA ILE A 260 -11.48 -14.28 13.86
C ILE A 260 -10.75 -15.45 14.48
N PHE A 261 -10.99 -15.74 15.76
CA PHE A 261 -10.34 -16.86 16.44
C PHE A 261 -10.74 -18.19 15.83
N SER A 262 -12.00 -18.33 15.43
CA SER A 262 -12.47 -19.52 14.72
C SER A 262 -11.78 -19.68 13.36
N LEU A 263 -11.66 -18.59 12.58
CA LEU A 263 -10.95 -18.58 11.29
C LEU A 263 -9.47 -18.97 11.43
N LEU A 264 -8.79 -18.42 12.44
CA LEU A 264 -7.38 -18.69 12.69
C LEU A 264 -7.14 -20.11 13.22
N LYS A 265 -8.04 -20.66 14.05
CA LYS A 265 -7.94 -22.03 14.58
C LYS A 265 -8.22 -23.09 13.53
N ASN A 266 -9.21 -22.85 12.67
CA ASN A 266 -9.71 -23.86 11.74
C ASN A 266 -8.84 -24.03 10.49
N ALA A 267 -7.80 -23.20 10.33
CA ALA A 267 -6.91 -23.23 9.18
C ALA A 267 -5.43 -23.11 9.57
N SER A 268 -4.56 -23.73 8.77
CA SER A 268 -3.13 -23.81 9.04
C SER A 268 -2.39 -22.58 8.49
N TRP A 269 -2.49 -21.47 9.19
CA TRP A 269 -1.86 -20.17 8.86
C TRP A 269 -0.34 -20.16 9.14
N LEU A 270 0.40 -21.13 8.61
CA LEU A 270 1.84 -21.30 8.86
C LEU A 270 2.69 -20.18 8.26
N GLU A 271 2.23 -19.59 7.16
CA GLU A 271 2.90 -18.50 6.44
C GLU A 271 2.43 -17.11 6.85
N LEU A 272 1.48 -17.01 7.80
CA LEU A 272 0.87 -15.75 8.18
C LEU A 272 1.84 -14.88 8.98
N GLU A 273 2.26 -13.77 8.38
CA GLU A 273 3.17 -12.77 8.93
C GLU A 273 2.41 -11.56 9.50
N HIS A 274 1.27 -11.22 8.90
CA HIS A 274 0.49 -10.02 9.25
C HIS A 274 -0.99 -10.35 9.44
N LEU A 275 -1.55 -9.92 10.58
CA LEU A 275 -2.97 -10.01 10.86
C LEU A 275 -3.55 -8.60 10.95
N VAL A 276 -4.52 -8.30 10.11
CA VAL A 276 -5.25 -7.04 10.07
C VAL A 276 -6.71 -7.29 10.42
N VAL A 277 -7.18 -6.61 11.46
CA VAL A 277 -8.48 -6.80 12.05
C VAL A 277 -9.25 -5.49 11.95
N LEU A 278 -10.19 -5.39 11.02
CA LEU A 278 -10.91 -4.14 10.72
C LEU A 278 -12.38 -4.19 11.12
N SER A 279 -12.91 -3.02 11.47
CA SER A 279 -14.31 -2.79 11.82
C SER A 279 -14.84 -3.80 12.84
N VAL A 280 -14.01 -4.22 13.79
CA VAL A 280 -14.44 -5.22 14.77
C VAL A 280 -15.32 -4.60 15.84
N HIS A 281 -16.50 -5.18 16.04
CA HIS A 281 -17.34 -4.86 17.19
C HIS A 281 -16.75 -5.49 18.45
N LEU A 282 -16.01 -4.67 19.18
CA LEU A 282 -15.38 -5.06 20.44
C LEU A 282 -16.31 -4.83 21.65
N ASN A 283 -17.63 -4.86 21.48
CA ASN A 283 -18.61 -4.68 22.57
C ASN A 283 -19.20 -6.00 23.10
N ARG A 284 -18.80 -7.15 22.56
CA ARG A 284 -19.32 -8.46 22.98
C ARG A 284 -18.79 -8.86 24.35
N LYS A 285 -19.67 -9.12 25.31
CA LYS A 285 -19.28 -9.42 26.71
C LYS A 285 -18.49 -10.72 26.85
N GLN A 286 -18.76 -11.71 26.00
CA GLN A 286 -18.12 -13.02 26.06
C GLN A 286 -17.42 -13.28 24.74
N ILE A 287 -16.09 -13.24 24.77
CA ILE A 287 -15.23 -13.67 23.67
C ILE A 287 -14.34 -14.78 24.23
N PRO A 288 -14.24 -15.92 23.53
CA PRO A 288 -13.35 -16.98 23.95
C PRO A 288 -11.90 -16.47 23.95
N LEU A 289 -11.12 -16.87 24.95
CA LEU A 289 -9.69 -16.55 24.97
C LEU A 289 -8.97 -17.30 23.83
N TRP A 290 -7.88 -16.69 23.36
CA TRP A 290 -7.00 -17.33 22.40
C TRP A 290 -6.21 -18.45 23.11
N PRO A 291 -6.19 -19.69 22.60
CA PRO A 291 -5.41 -20.77 23.22
C PRO A 291 -3.93 -20.41 23.20
N GLN A 292 -3.30 -20.43 24.37
CA GLN A 292 -1.91 -20.00 24.49
C GLN A 292 -0.93 -21.01 23.88
N GLU A 293 -1.35 -22.26 23.65
CA GLU A 293 -0.52 -23.24 22.92
C GLU A 293 -0.56 -23.03 21.40
N LEU A 294 -1.56 -22.30 20.87
CA LEU A 294 -1.71 -22.09 19.44
C LEU A 294 -0.94 -20.83 19.01
N VAL A 295 0.33 -21.02 18.67
CA VAL A 295 1.19 -19.95 18.17
C VAL A 295 1.26 -20.00 16.65
N LEU A 296 0.94 -18.88 16.00
CA LEU A 296 1.09 -18.68 14.56
C LEU A 296 2.56 -18.36 14.26
N PRO A 297 3.38 -19.30 13.78
CA PRO A 297 4.84 -19.26 13.94
C PRO A 297 5.55 -18.08 13.25
N LYS A 298 4.92 -17.46 12.25
CA LYS A 298 5.49 -16.33 11.49
C LYS A 298 4.82 -14.99 11.79
N LEU A 299 3.81 -14.95 12.67
CA LEU A 299 3.06 -13.73 12.95
C LEU A 299 3.96 -12.69 13.63
N ARG A 300 4.22 -11.59 12.92
CA ARG A 300 5.08 -10.47 13.34
C ARG A 300 4.32 -9.18 13.54
N SER A 301 3.20 -9.01 12.86
CA SER A 301 2.44 -7.76 12.86
C SER A 301 0.97 -8.02 13.16
N VAL A 302 0.41 -7.25 14.09
CA VAL A 302 -1.03 -7.23 14.36
C VAL A 302 -1.54 -5.79 14.26
N PHE A 303 -2.57 -5.59 13.45
CA PHE A 303 -3.27 -4.33 13.32
C PHE A 303 -4.72 -4.49 13.73
N VAL A 304 -5.19 -3.64 14.65
CA VAL A 304 -6.57 -3.61 15.11
C VAL A 304 -7.18 -2.25 14.83
N ASP A 305 -8.17 -2.23 13.94
CA ASP A 305 -9.06 -1.13 13.61
C ASP A 305 -10.48 -1.44 14.13
N PRO A 306 -10.87 -0.87 15.27
CA PRO A 306 -12.15 -1.12 15.88
C PRO A 306 -13.23 -0.21 15.27
N ASP A 307 -14.40 -0.77 14.95
CA ASP A 307 -15.50 -0.05 14.27
C ASP A 307 -15.80 1.30 14.93
N SER A 308 -15.72 2.40 14.17
CA SER A 308 -15.76 3.78 14.66
C SER A 308 -17.08 4.15 15.35
N ILE A 309 -18.15 3.40 15.11
CA ILE A 309 -19.51 3.74 15.54
C ILE A 309 -19.76 3.37 17.03
N VAL A 310 -19.02 2.41 17.60
CA VAL A 310 -19.35 1.84 18.93
C VAL A 310 -18.61 2.52 20.07
N SER A 311 -19.28 2.95 21.14
CA SER A 311 -18.68 3.87 22.12
C SER A 311 -17.68 3.28 23.13
N ALA A 312 -17.59 1.97 23.35
CA ALA A 312 -16.64 1.38 24.32
C ALA A 312 -16.25 -0.07 24.01
N TYR A 313 -15.03 -0.45 24.42
CA TYR A 313 -14.61 -1.85 24.43
C TYR A 313 -15.27 -2.61 25.60
N SER A 314 -15.72 -3.83 25.35
CA SER A 314 -16.06 -4.77 26.40
C SER A 314 -14.78 -5.37 26.97
N GLU A 315 -14.80 -5.65 28.27
CA GLU A 315 -13.72 -6.35 28.97
C GLU A 315 -13.40 -7.70 28.31
N GLY A 316 -14.42 -8.44 27.84
CA GLY A 316 -14.23 -9.70 27.12
C GLY A 316 -13.44 -9.55 25.81
N SER A 317 -13.68 -8.48 25.05
CA SER A 317 -12.94 -8.22 23.80
C SER A 317 -11.49 -7.86 24.07
N LEU A 318 -11.25 -7.02 25.07
CA LEU A 318 -9.90 -6.66 25.51
C LEU A 318 -9.15 -7.89 25.97
N LYS A 319 -9.73 -8.73 26.83
CA LYS A 319 -9.12 -10.00 27.27
C LYS A 319 -8.83 -10.94 26.11
N GLY A 320 -9.74 -11.04 25.13
CA GLY A 320 -9.52 -11.82 23.92
C GLY A 320 -8.30 -11.31 23.13
N LEU A 321 -8.24 -10.01 22.86
CA LEU A 321 -7.12 -9.40 22.13
C LEU A 321 -5.80 -9.53 22.90
N LEU A 322 -5.80 -9.27 24.21
CA LEU A 322 -4.65 -9.47 25.09
C LEU A 322 -4.13 -10.91 25.03
N SER A 323 -5.06 -11.87 25.08
CA SER A 323 -4.74 -13.28 24.99
C SER A 323 -4.12 -13.65 23.63
N LEU A 324 -4.57 -13.03 22.53
CA LEU A 324 -3.95 -13.20 21.22
C LEU A 324 -2.52 -12.63 21.20
N LEU A 325 -2.32 -11.38 21.64
CA LEU A 325 -1.00 -10.73 21.64
C LEU A 325 0.00 -11.47 22.53
N ARG A 326 -0.44 -11.88 23.73
CA ARG A 326 0.38 -12.62 24.69
C ARG A 326 0.91 -13.93 24.11
N ALA A 327 0.06 -14.70 23.42
CA ALA A 327 0.46 -15.96 22.80
C ALA A 327 1.56 -15.79 21.73
N HIS A 328 1.66 -14.60 21.13
CA HIS A 328 2.62 -14.30 20.07
C HIS A 328 3.70 -13.31 20.52
N SER A 329 3.81 -13.05 21.83
CA SER A 329 4.67 -11.99 22.35
C SER A 329 6.13 -12.08 21.90
N LYS A 330 6.71 -13.29 21.90
CA LYS A 330 8.13 -13.54 21.55
C LYS A 330 8.51 -13.27 20.08
N GLN A 331 7.54 -13.01 19.21
CA GLN A 331 7.73 -12.93 17.76
C GLN A 331 7.04 -11.71 17.14
N LEU A 332 6.12 -11.07 17.87
CA LEU A 332 5.50 -9.83 17.45
C LEU A 332 6.54 -8.70 17.45
N ASP A 333 6.74 -8.11 16.28
CA ASP A 333 7.66 -7.00 16.04
C ASP A 333 6.89 -5.67 15.95
N CYS A 334 5.64 -5.72 15.47
CA CYS A 334 4.82 -4.55 15.21
C CYS A 334 3.38 -4.72 15.75
N VAL A 335 2.90 -3.72 16.47
CA VAL A 335 1.48 -3.60 16.82
C VAL A 335 0.96 -2.25 16.34
N LYS A 336 -0.15 -2.27 15.61
CA LYS A 336 -0.87 -1.09 15.14
C LYS A 336 -2.27 -1.06 15.72
N MET A 337 -2.71 0.11 16.16
CA MET A 337 -4.02 0.25 16.80
C MET A 337 -4.62 1.64 16.58
N TYR A 338 -5.94 1.75 16.80
CA TYR A 338 -6.62 3.04 16.93
C TYR A 338 -7.00 3.32 18.38
N SER A 339 -6.80 4.56 18.76
CA SER A 339 -6.99 5.14 20.09
C SER A 339 -8.15 6.15 20.05
N ASN A 340 -9.22 5.86 19.30
CA ASN A 340 -10.32 6.81 19.12
C ASN A 340 -11.00 7.23 20.45
N LYS A 341 -11.84 8.27 20.39
CA LYS A 341 -12.41 8.93 21.58
C LYS A 341 -13.08 7.94 22.55
N GLY A 342 -12.63 7.92 23.80
CA GLY A 342 -13.19 7.11 24.88
C GLY A 342 -12.68 5.67 24.94
N ARG A 343 -11.66 5.33 24.14
CA ARG A 343 -11.14 3.97 24.02
C ARG A 343 -9.68 3.91 24.46
N GLU A 344 -9.46 3.47 25.70
CA GLU A 344 -8.13 3.38 26.33
C GLU A 344 -7.45 2.05 25.99
N LEU A 345 -7.28 1.77 24.69
CA LEU A 345 -6.77 0.46 24.27
C LEU A 345 -5.35 0.25 24.77
N LEU A 346 -4.48 1.25 24.60
CA LEU A 346 -3.09 1.13 24.98
C LEU A 346 -2.94 0.96 26.49
N VAL A 347 -3.74 1.69 27.29
CA VAL A 347 -3.75 1.54 28.76
C VAL A 347 -3.90 0.06 29.17
N HIS A 348 -4.84 -0.66 28.54
CA HIS A 348 -5.04 -2.08 28.83
C HIS A 348 -3.94 -2.98 28.27
N LEU A 349 -3.33 -2.60 27.16
CA LEU A 349 -2.30 -3.40 26.51
C LEU A 349 -0.94 -3.33 27.22
N VAL A 350 -0.55 -2.16 27.73
CA VAL A 350 0.80 -1.96 28.28
C VAL A 350 1.03 -2.77 29.55
N ASP A 351 -0.01 -2.95 30.38
CA ASP A 351 0.15 -3.60 31.67
C ASP A 351 0.25 -5.14 31.55
N ASP A 352 -0.33 -5.74 30.49
CA ASP A 352 -0.55 -7.20 30.44
C ASP A 352 -0.33 -7.88 29.07
N GLY A 353 -0.27 -7.13 27.97
CA GLY A 353 -0.40 -7.71 26.63
C GLY A 353 0.67 -7.30 25.62
N LEU A 354 1.33 -6.17 25.82
CA LEU A 354 2.38 -5.72 24.92
C LEU A 354 3.68 -6.50 25.17
N PRO A 355 4.31 -7.04 24.12
CA PRO A 355 5.63 -7.65 24.27
C PRO A 355 6.62 -6.64 24.82
N SER A 356 7.43 -7.04 25.81
CA SER A 356 8.48 -6.19 26.36
C SER A 356 9.59 -5.86 25.36
N ASP A 357 9.72 -6.69 24.32
CA ASP A 357 10.63 -6.58 23.20
C ASP A 357 9.95 -6.07 21.92
N LEU A 358 8.74 -5.51 22.03
CA LEU A 358 8.04 -4.94 20.88
C LEU A 358 8.88 -3.82 20.27
N ARG A 359 9.27 -4.01 19.01
CA ARG A 359 10.10 -3.03 18.29
C ARG A 359 9.31 -1.82 17.84
N ARG A 360 8.11 -2.03 17.28
CA ARG A 360 7.32 -0.99 16.60
C ARG A 360 5.89 -0.90 17.14
N LEU A 361 5.47 0.33 17.41
CA LEU A 361 4.12 0.67 17.84
C LEU A 361 3.57 1.78 16.96
N GLU A 362 2.39 1.54 16.38
CA GLU A 362 1.67 2.54 15.59
C GLU A 362 0.31 2.83 16.23
N ILE A 363 0.04 4.10 16.51
CA ILE A 363 -1.20 4.53 17.14
C ILE A 363 -1.85 5.59 16.26
N LYS A 364 -3.07 5.31 15.82
CA LYS A 364 -3.93 6.27 15.16
C LYS A 364 -4.89 6.91 16.16
N ASP A 365 -5.11 8.21 16.02
CA ASP A 365 -6.01 9.03 16.83
C ASP A 365 -5.68 9.00 18.33
N LEU A 366 -4.40 9.15 18.70
CA LEU A 366 -3.91 8.98 20.08
C LEU A 366 -4.63 9.89 21.10
N ASN A 367 -5.29 9.31 22.11
CA ASN A 367 -5.97 10.03 23.19
C ASN A 367 -5.05 10.27 24.41
N ALA A 368 -5.52 11.04 25.39
CA ALA A 368 -4.69 11.45 26.53
C ALA A 368 -4.32 10.29 27.48
N SER A 369 -5.22 9.32 27.64
CA SER A 369 -5.00 8.15 28.49
C SER A 369 -3.94 7.22 27.86
N ASP A 370 -4.06 6.96 26.56
CA ASP A 370 -3.08 6.17 25.81
C ASP A 370 -1.73 6.90 25.71
N ALA A 371 -1.73 8.23 25.55
CA ALA A 371 -0.51 9.03 25.62
C ALA A 371 0.20 8.89 26.98
N ALA A 372 -0.55 8.79 28.09
CA ALA A 372 0.04 8.52 29.40
C ALA A 372 0.56 7.09 29.53
N ALA A 373 -0.08 6.12 28.86
CA ALA A 373 0.35 4.72 28.85
C ALA A 373 1.65 4.49 28.08
N LEU A 374 1.97 5.32 27.08
CA LEU A 374 3.25 5.26 26.36
C LEU A 374 4.46 5.30 27.31
N GLY A 375 4.39 6.07 28.40
CA GLY A 375 5.47 6.14 29.41
C GLY A 375 5.74 4.82 30.15
N ARG A 376 4.82 3.85 30.07
CA ARG A 376 4.98 2.51 30.64
C ARG A 376 5.46 1.48 29.60
N THR A 377 5.59 1.87 28.33
CA THR A 377 6.17 1.00 27.31
C THR A 377 7.69 0.94 27.47
N HIS A 378 8.27 -0.22 27.20
CA HIS A 378 9.70 -0.47 27.32
C HIS A 378 10.23 -1.09 26.02
N GLY A 379 11.51 -0.87 25.71
CA GLY A 379 12.18 -1.51 24.56
C GLY A 379 11.78 -0.98 23.18
N LEU A 380 10.81 -0.05 23.09
CA LEU A 380 10.28 0.44 21.83
C LEU A 380 11.34 1.20 21.01
N LYS A 381 11.55 0.79 19.76
CA LYS A 381 12.50 1.41 18.83
C LYS A 381 11.84 2.29 17.78
N GLU A 382 10.61 1.97 17.39
CA GLU A 382 9.87 2.70 16.35
C GLU A 382 8.49 3.08 16.87
N LEU A 383 8.15 4.36 16.79
CA LEU A 383 6.86 4.88 17.24
C LEU A 383 6.26 5.75 16.15
N LYS A 384 5.04 5.42 15.73
CA LYS A 384 4.23 6.24 14.81
C LYS A 384 2.96 6.69 15.50
N ILE A 385 2.73 7.98 15.56
CA ILE A 385 1.54 8.58 16.17
C ILE A 385 0.83 9.40 15.09
N ASN A 386 -0.47 9.14 14.90
CA ASN A 386 -1.35 10.02 14.14
C ASN A 386 -2.33 10.73 15.11
N LEU A 387 -2.35 12.05 15.05
CA LEU A 387 -3.11 12.96 15.89
C LEU A 387 -4.26 13.57 15.07
N ASN A 388 -5.37 12.85 14.89
CA ASN A 388 -6.59 13.41 14.28
C ASN A 388 -7.64 13.83 15.32
N ASN A 389 -7.20 14.31 16.47
CA ASN A 389 -8.14 14.66 17.53
C ASN A 389 -8.74 16.05 17.34
N GLU A 390 -9.96 16.22 17.85
CA GLU A 390 -10.53 17.54 18.04
C GLU A 390 -9.63 18.40 18.95
N PHE A 391 -9.50 19.68 18.58
CA PHE A 391 -8.65 20.68 19.24
C PHE A 391 -8.77 20.70 20.77
N ILE A 392 -9.96 20.43 21.33
CA ILE A 392 -10.22 20.56 22.77
C ILE A 392 -9.41 19.57 23.61
N LEU A 393 -9.20 18.34 23.10
CA LEU A 393 -8.46 17.30 23.83
C LEU A 393 -6.96 17.34 23.55
N PHE A 394 -6.54 18.11 22.56
CA PHE A 394 -5.18 18.12 22.05
C PHE A 394 -4.14 18.55 23.10
N GLN A 395 -4.45 19.58 23.90
CA GLN A 395 -3.53 20.06 24.93
C GLN A 395 -3.23 18.98 25.99
N GLN A 396 -4.23 18.17 26.36
CA GLN A 396 -4.02 17.08 27.31
C GLN A 396 -3.11 16.00 26.74
N VAL A 397 -3.31 15.63 25.46
CA VAL A 397 -2.44 14.69 24.75
C VAL A 397 -1.00 15.21 24.71
N CYS A 398 -0.82 16.49 24.38
CA CYS A 398 0.50 17.13 24.33
C CYS A 398 1.22 17.10 25.68
N ASN A 399 0.55 17.47 26.76
CA ASN A 399 1.16 17.46 28.11
C ASN A 399 1.61 16.04 28.51
N LYS A 400 0.88 15.00 28.09
CA LYS A 400 1.25 13.60 28.37
C LYS A 400 2.40 13.12 27.48
N LEU A 401 2.37 13.45 26.20
CA LEU A 401 3.48 13.18 25.27
C LEU A 401 4.75 13.91 25.66
N GLU A 402 4.65 15.10 26.24
CA GLU A 402 5.79 15.84 26.76
C GLU A 402 6.53 15.10 27.86
N ASN A 403 5.81 14.50 28.79
CA ASN A 403 6.42 13.67 29.82
C ASN A 403 7.08 12.42 29.21
N PHE A 404 6.47 11.83 28.18
CA PHE A 404 7.05 10.70 27.46
C PHE A 404 8.36 11.07 26.76
N PHE A 405 8.39 12.15 25.96
CA PHE A 405 9.58 12.57 25.21
C PHE A 405 10.70 13.14 26.07
N ARG A 406 10.40 13.62 27.28
CA ARG A 406 11.41 14.00 28.28
C ARG A 406 12.05 12.81 28.96
N SER A 407 11.35 11.68 29.01
CA SER A 407 11.86 10.47 29.65
C SER A 407 12.84 9.77 28.69
N PRO A 408 14.02 9.32 29.16
CA PRO A 408 14.96 8.60 28.31
C PRO A 408 14.31 7.35 27.69
N CYS A 409 14.28 7.26 26.36
CA CYS A 409 13.78 6.09 25.67
C CYS A 409 14.72 5.63 24.54
N PRO A 410 14.75 4.32 24.21
CA PRO A 410 15.63 3.76 23.18
C PRO A 410 15.08 3.96 21.77
N LEU A 411 14.24 4.98 21.56
CA LEU A 411 13.54 5.19 20.30
C LEU A 411 14.53 5.61 19.21
N GLU A 412 14.57 4.84 18.12
CA GLU A 412 15.43 5.04 16.96
C GLU A 412 14.69 5.77 15.83
N ARG A 413 13.36 5.56 15.70
CA ARG A 413 12.50 6.24 14.73
C ARG A 413 11.22 6.76 15.37
N LEU A 414 10.91 8.03 15.13
CA LEU A 414 9.69 8.69 15.56
C LEU A 414 8.96 9.26 14.35
N GLU A 415 7.69 8.94 14.21
CA GLU A 415 6.81 9.54 13.22
C GLU A 415 5.62 10.22 13.89
N LEU A 416 5.43 11.49 13.60
CA LEU A 416 4.34 12.31 14.12
C LEU A 416 3.52 12.86 12.97
N HIS A 417 2.25 12.48 12.92
CA HIS A 417 1.27 12.90 11.93
C HIS A 417 0.09 13.61 12.61
N GLY A 418 -0.56 14.58 11.96
CA GLY A 418 -1.83 15.16 12.44
C GLY A 418 -1.86 16.65 12.74
N PHE A 419 -3.01 17.12 13.26
CA PHE A 419 -3.40 18.52 13.47
C PHE A 419 -3.84 18.76 14.93
N PRO A 420 -3.66 19.96 15.56
CA PRO A 420 -2.65 20.99 15.35
C PRO A 420 -1.34 20.52 16.04
N PRO A 421 -0.30 21.36 16.16
CA PRO A 421 1.06 20.84 16.25
C PRO A 421 1.50 20.52 17.67
N LEU A 422 2.13 19.35 17.82
CA LEU A 422 2.86 18.99 19.02
C LEU A 422 3.92 20.09 19.27
N PRO A 423 4.08 20.62 20.49
CA PRO A 423 5.11 21.62 20.74
C PRO A 423 6.48 21.00 20.45
N LEU A 424 7.13 21.39 19.34
CA LEU A 424 8.30 20.66 18.84
C LEU A 424 9.48 20.79 19.79
N HIS A 425 9.57 21.88 20.55
CA HIS A 425 10.60 22.06 21.58
C HIS A 425 10.71 20.88 22.57
N VAL A 426 9.60 20.15 22.77
CA VAL A 426 9.56 18.95 23.61
C VAL A 426 10.43 17.81 23.06
N LEU A 427 10.52 17.67 21.74
CA LEU A 427 11.37 16.66 21.10
C LEU A 427 12.85 16.92 21.41
N GLY A 428 13.23 18.20 21.52
CA GLY A 428 14.58 18.64 21.87
C GLY A 428 14.88 18.63 23.38
N ALA A 429 13.99 18.10 24.22
CA ALA A 429 14.19 18.10 25.67
C ALA A 429 15.20 17.05 26.18
N GLY A 430 15.86 16.31 25.29
CA GLY A 430 16.96 15.40 25.60
C GLY A 430 16.57 13.96 26.00
N GLY A 431 15.28 13.61 26.04
CA GLY A 431 14.83 12.25 26.34
C GLY A 431 14.93 11.27 25.16
N LEU A 432 15.32 11.74 23.97
CA LEU A 432 15.40 10.96 22.73
C LEU A 432 16.85 10.78 22.22
N PRO A 433 17.80 10.27 23.03
CA PRO A 433 19.22 10.25 22.67
C PRO A 433 19.55 9.27 21.53
N SER A 434 18.71 8.26 21.32
CA SER A 434 18.91 7.22 20.29
C SER A 434 18.21 7.54 18.96
N LEU A 435 17.49 8.67 18.89
CA LEU A 435 16.65 8.97 17.73
C LEU A 435 17.52 9.26 16.51
N ARG A 436 17.36 8.43 15.48
CA ARG A 436 18.08 8.52 14.20
C ARG A 436 17.20 9.05 13.09
N CYS A 437 15.90 8.79 13.14
CA CYS A 437 14.97 9.22 12.11
C CYS A 437 13.74 9.91 12.71
N LEU A 438 13.42 11.10 12.20
CA LEU A 438 12.25 11.87 12.58
C LEU A 438 11.40 12.13 11.34
N VAL A 439 10.13 11.73 11.39
CA VAL A 439 9.14 12.02 10.35
C VAL A 439 8.09 12.95 10.92
N LEU A 440 7.91 14.11 10.32
CA LEU A 440 6.87 15.07 10.66
C LEU A 440 5.97 15.21 9.44
N GLY A 441 4.67 15.01 9.62
CA GLY A 441 3.70 15.19 8.55
C GLY A 441 2.36 15.69 9.01
N GLU A 442 1.59 16.24 8.08
CA GLU A 442 0.17 16.53 8.28
C GLU A 442 -0.64 15.25 8.04
N SER A 443 -1.78 15.12 8.73
CA SER A 443 -2.70 14.02 8.43
C SER A 443 -3.51 14.35 7.18
N TYR A 444 -3.56 13.39 6.26
CA TYR A 444 -4.24 13.49 4.97
C TYR A 444 -5.77 13.31 5.05
N ASP A 445 -6.39 13.53 6.21
CA ASP A 445 -7.85 13.50 6.25
C ASP A 445 -8.38 14.70 5.44
N ALA A 446 -8.66 14.44 4.17
CA ALA A 446 -9.01 15.38 3.11
C ALA A 446 -10.30 16.18 3.40
N THR A 447 -10.95 15.92 4.54
CA THR A 447 -12.16 16.60 4.96
C THR A 447 -11.95 18.04 5.41
N TYR A 448 -10.74 18.45 5.83
CA TYR A 448 -10.49 19.82 6.28
C TYR A 448 -9.18 20.44 5.75
N PRO A 449 -9.24 21.27 4.69
CA PRO A 449 -8.09 22.02 4.20
C PRO A 449 -7.80 23.21 5.13
N SER A 450 -7.20 22.98 6.30
CA SER A 450 -6.80 24.03 7.24
C SER A 450 -5.30 24.31 7.22
N PHE A 451 -4.79 24.67 6.04
CA PHE A 451 -3.40 25.09 5.76
C PHE A 451 -2.79 26.13 6.72
N LEU A 452 -3.59 26.87 7.49
CA LEU A 452 -3.12 28.04 8.24
C LEU A 452 -2.50 27.73 9.62
N SER A 453 -2.70 26.54 10.20
CA SER A 453 -2.19 26.28 11.57
C SER A 453 -0.75 25.72 11.62
N TYR A 454 -0.31 25.06 10.54
CA TYR A 454 0.93 24.27 10.54
C TYR A 454 2.21 25.12 10.47
N VAL A 455 2.14 26.31 9.85
CA VAL A 455 3.31 27.20 9.66
C VAL A 455 3.85 27.75 10.99
N GLY A 456 3.02 27.79 12.04
CA GLY A 456 3.40 28.33 13.34
C GLY A 456 4.45 27.49 14.07
N THR A 457 4.35 26.17 14.02
CA THR A 457 5.14 25.27 14.88
C THR A 457 6.39 24.73 14.30
N LEU A 458 6.50 24.61 12.98
CA LEU A 458 7.78 24.28 12.38
C LEU A 458 8.84 25.38 12.65
N ARG A 459 8.45 26.57 13.13
CA ARG A 459 9.40 27.58 13.65
C ARG A 459 10.17 27.11 14.89
N GLU A 460 9.62 26.18 15.67
CA GLU A 460 10.33 25.58 16.81
C GLU A 460 11.23 24.42 16.38
N LEU A 461 11.17 24.01 15.11
CA LEU A 461 11.95 22.87 14.60
C LEU A 461 13.45 23.04 14.84
N PRO A 462 14.11 24.19 14.56
CA PRO A 462 15.54 24.33 14.82
C PRO A 462 15.92 24.10 16.29
N ALA A 463 15.10 24.59 17.22
CA ALA A 463 15.33 24.37 18.65
C ALA A 463 15.12 22.90 19.06
N ALA A 464 14.10 22.26 18.51
CA ALA A 464 13.85 20.83 18.71
C ALA A 464 15.02 19.97 18.19
N LEU A 465 15.47 20.29 16.98
CA LEU A 465 16.56 19.64 16.28
C LEU A 465 17.89 19.74 17.06
N ALA A 466 18.20 20.90 17.64
CA ALA A 466 19.40 21.07 18.48
C ALA A 466 19.47 20.09 19.67
N GLY A 467 18.32 19.65 20.18
CA GLY A 467 18.22 18.67 21.27
C GLY A 467 18.24 17.21 20.82
N LEU A 468 18.42 16.94 19.52
CA LEU A 468 18.43 15.60 18.92
C LEU A 468 19.81 15.30 18.29
N PRO A 469 20.87 15.14 19.11
CA PRO A 469 22.24 15.06 18.61
C PRO A 469 22.54 13.80 17.76
N GLY A 470 21.72 12.74 17.88
CA GLY A 470 21.86 11.50 17.12
C GLY A 470 21.06 11.46 15.81
N LEU A 471 20.31 12.51 15.49
CA LEU A 471 19.39 12.50 14.35
C LEU A 471 20.17 12.51 13.03
N ARG A 472 19.95 11.48 12.20
CA ARG A 472 20.56 11.31 10.88
C ARG A 472 19.60 11.60 9.73
N SER A 473 18.32 11.26 9.88
CA SER A 473 17.31 11.41 8.84
C SER A 473 16.13 12.26 9.32
N LEU A 474 15.75 13.24 8.51
CA LEU A 474 14.60 14.11 8.75
C LEU A 474 13.69 14.06 7.53
N ILE A 475 12.44 13.63 7.74
CA ILE A 475 11.40 13.58 6.70
C ILE A 475 10.33 14.59 7.07
N LEU A 476 10.07 15.54 6.17
CA LEU A 476 9.06 16.57 6.35
C LEU A 476 8.01 16.43 5.25
N CYS A 477 6.77 16.13 5.64
CA CYS A 477 5.65 16.14 4.72
C CYS A 477 5.04 17.54 4.74
N GLN A 478 4.97 18.19 3.58
CA GLN A 478 4.37 19.51 3.38
C GLN A 478 5.12 20.64 4.14
N ALA A 479 6.45 20.66 4.04
CA ALA A 479 7.28 21.70 4.66
C ALA A 479 7.14 23.07 3.98
N SER A 480 7.28 24.15 4.76
CA SER A 480 7.47 25.51 4.23
C SER A 480 8.96 25.79 3.96
N PRO A 481 9.32 26.54 2.90
CA PRO A 481 10.71 26.94 2.63
C PRO A 481 11.39 27.64 3.81
N ARG A 482 10.64 28.45 4.56
CA ARG A 482 11.16 29.21 5.71
C ARG A 482 11.72 28.31 6.80
N VAL A 483 11.12 27.14 6.99
CA VAL A 483 11.56 26.18 8.00
C VAL A 483 12.94 25.64 7.64
N LEU A 484 13.16 25.32 6.35
CA LEU A 484 14.45 24.84 5.85
C LEU A 484 15.55 25.92 5.90
N GLN A 485 15.18 27.20 5.75
CA GLN A 485 16.13 28.32 5.89
C GLN A 485 16.75 28.36 7.29
N GLU A 486 15.91 28.13 8.31
CA GLU A 486 16.29 28.18 9.74
C GLU A 486 17.03 26.91 10.19
N VAL A 487 16.83 25.77 9.52
CA VAL A 487 17.63 24.57 9.74
C VAL A 487 19.02 24.80 9.18
N THR A 488 19.97 25.11 10.07
CA THR A 488 21.39 25.20 9.69
C THR A 488 22.12 23.91 10.05
N PRO A 489 23.14 23.50 9.29
CA PRO A 489 23.93 22.30 9.61
C PRO A 489 24.64 22.36 10.98
N ALA A 490 24.80 23.56 11.55
CA ALA A 490 25.33 23.74 12.89
C ALA A 490 24.35 23.27 13.99
N VAL A 491 23.04 23.28 13.70
CA VAL A 491 21.99 22.87 14.64
C VAL A 491 22.00 21.34 14.84
N ILE A 492 22.22 20.57 13.77
CA ILE A 492 22.43 19.11 13.86
C ILE A 492 23.60 18.71 12.96
N PRO A 493 24.82 18.58 13.52
CA PRO A 493 25.97 18.15 12.74
C PRO A 493 25.89 16.67 12.29
N ALA A 494 25.01 15.87 12.89
CA ALA A 494 24.79 14.47 12.55
C ALA A 494 23.76 14.24 11.42
N LEU A 495 23.08 15.30 10.95
CA LEU A 495 22.03 15.17 9.93
C LEU A 495 22.66 14.88 8.56
N GLU A 496 22.24 13.76 7.97
CA GLU A 496 22.81 13.23 6.71
C GLU A 496 21.74 13.12 5.61
N VAL A 497 20.47 12.89 5.96
CA VAL A 497 19.39 12.73 4.98
C VAL A 497 18.24 13.68 5.31
N VAL A 498 17.78 14.44 4.33
CA VAL A 498 16.57 15.26 4.42
C VAL A 498 15.62 14.91 3.28
N VAL A 499 14.41 14.48 3.60
CA VAL A 499 13.36 14.21 2.61
C VAL A 499 12.25 15.20 2.82
N VAL A 500 11.87 15.92 1.77
CA VAL A 500 10.69 16.78 1.77
C VAL A 500 9.67 16.23 0.80
N LEU A 501 8.48 15.91 1.29
CA LEU A 501 7.37 15.51 0.46
C LEU A 501 6.47 16.70 0.18
N GLY A 502 6.33 17.06 -1.08
CA GLY A 502 5.36 18.04 -1.56
C GLY A 502 4.19 17.37 -2.26
N ASP A 503 3.04 18.05 -2.27
CA ASP A 503 2.00 17.79 -3.27
C ASP A 503 2.33 18.53 -4.58
N GLU A 504 1.74 18.14 -5.71
CA GLU A 504 1.93 18.83 -6.98
C GLU A 504 1.33 20.24 -7.00
N PHE A 505 0.47 20.56 -6.02
CA PHE A 505 -0.26 21.82 -5.93
C PHE A 505 0.47 22.93 -5.16
N TRP A 506 1.73 22.74 -4.78
CA TRP A 506 2.47 23.74 -4.00
C TRP A 506 3.11 24.80 -4.91
N TYR A 507 2.59 26.03 -4.82
CA TYR A 507 3.10 27.21 -5.54
C TYR A 507 4.57 27.57 -5.20
N GLU A 508 5.12 27.01 -4.13
CA GLU A 508 6.47 27.29 -3.63
C GLU A 508 7.48 26.15 -3.90
N GLU A 509 7.17 25.19 -4.78
CA GLU A 509 8.08 24.09 -5.10
C GLU A 509 9.49 24.58 -5.47
N SER A 510 9.60 25.61 -6.31
CA SER A 510 10.88 26.17 -6.73
C SER A 510 11.69 26.75 -5.56
N LEU A 511 11.01 27.35 -4.58
CA LEU A 511 11.63 27.86 -3.36
C LEU A 511 12.09 26.71 -2.47
N LEU A 512 11.26 25.68 -2.26
CA LEU A 512 11.65 24.49 -1.49
C LEU A 512 12.87 23.80 -2.10
N VAL A 513 12.89 23.62 -3.42
CA VAL A 513 14.02 23.06 -4.16
C VAL A 513 15.27 23.91 -3.95
N SER A 514 15.17 25.24 -4.08
CA SER A 514 16.28 26.16 -3.84
C SER A 514 16.80 26.08 -2.40
N GLU A 515 15.91 25.94 -1.41
CA GLU A 515 16.29 25.83 -0.01
C GLU A 515 16.94 24.49 0.34
N LEU A 516 16.47 23.39 -0.24
CA LEU A 516 17.12 22.08 -0.09
C LEU A 516 18.51 22.09 -0.72
N GLN A 517 18.64 22.68 -1.90
CA GLN A 517 19.94 22.87 -2.55
C GLN A 517 20.87 23.73 -1.68
N SER A 518 20.37 24.85 -1.15
CA SER A 518 21.11 25.72 -0.22
C SER A 518 21.53 24.98 1.05
N LEU A 519 20.66 24.15 1.62
CA LEU A 519 20.94 23.34 2.79
C LEU A 519 22.08 22.34 2.52
N VAL A 520 21.99 21.59 1.42
CA VAL A 520 23.05 20.69 0.96
C VAL A 520 24.36 21.45 0.73
N ASN A 521 24.32 22.69 0.22
CA ASN A 521 25.48 23.57 -0.01
C ASN A 521 26.10 24.20 1.25
N ARG A 522 25.35 24.31 2.34
CA ARG A 522 25.86 24.82 3.62
C ARG A 522 26.43 23.71 4.51
N ALA A 523 26.02 22.45 4.30
CA ALA A 523 26.45 21.32 5.12
C ALA A 523 27.98 21.08 5.14
N PRO A 524 28.55 20.48 6.19
CA PRO A 524 29.92 19.98 6.13
C PRO A 524 30.04 18.90 5.04
N VAL A 525 30.96 19.08 4.09
CA VAL A 525 31.27 18.06 3.06
C VAL A 525 31.74 16.78 3.76
N PRO A 526 31.37 15.56 3.31
CA PRO A 526 30.47 15.20 2.19
C PRO A 526 29.10 14.65 2.62
N LYS A 527 28.56 15.07 3.77
CA LYS A 527 27.62 14.22 4.51
C LYS A 527 26.13 14.32 4.16
N MET A 528 25.70 15.37 3.49
CA MET A 528 24.27 15.68 3.40
C MET A 528 23.66 15.41 2.01
N HIS A 529 22.57 14.66 2.02
CA HIS A 529 21.72 14.33 0.89
C HIS A 529 20.33 14.86 1.16
N ALA A 530 19.72 15.45 0.14
CA ALA A 530 18.34 15.88 0.22
C ALA A 530 17.53 15.39 -0.96
N THR A 531 16.25 15.11 -0.72
CA THR A 531 15.29 14.74 -1.76
C THR A 531 14.03 15.57 -1.62
N TYR A 532 13.50 16.03 -2.75
CA TYR A 532 12.13 16.56 -2.85
C TYR A 532 11.28 15.57 -3.65
N GLY A 533 10.17 15.11 -3.07
CA GLY A 533 9.34 14.06 -3.67
C GLY A 533 10.09 12.73 -3.78
N HIS A 534 10.03 12.07 -4.93
CA HIS A 534 10.89 10.90 -5.27
C HIS A 534 11.80 11.18 -6.47
N ASP A 535 11.58 12.28 -7.16
CA ASP A 535 12.15 12.54 -8.47
C ASP A 535 13.30 13.54 -8.43
N LYS A 536 13.46 14.34 -7.37
CA LYS A 536 14.53 15.33 -7.28
C LYS A 536 15.47 15.03 -6.13
N MET A 537 16.71 14.69 -6.47
CA MET A 537 17.77 14.45 -5.49
C MET A 537 18.88 15.49 -5.58
N PHE A 538 19.33 15.95 -4.42
CA PHE A 538 20.34 16.97 -4.22
C PHE A 538 21.51 16.37 -3.43
N SER A 539 22.70 16.44 -3.99
CA SER A 539 23.95 16.08 -3.31
C SER A 539 25.12 16.83 -3.95
N ARG A 540 26.28 16.82 -3.27
CA ARG A 540 27.51 17.44 -3.76
C ARG A 540 28.35 16.52 -4.65
N HIS A 541 28.13 15.21 -4.63
CA HIS A 541 28.91 14.30 -5.48
C HIS A 541 28.35 14.26 -6.91
N PRO A 542 29.15 13.85 -7.91
CA PRO A 542 28.68 13.65 -9.28
C PRO A 542 27.53 12.63 -9.36
N VAL A 543 26.65 12.80 -10.35
CA VAL A 543 25.54 11.88 -10.65
C VAL A 543 26.04 10.45 -10.88
N SER A 544 27.23 10.31 -11.47
CA SER A 544 27.86 9.01 -11.73
C SER A 544 28.21 8.21 -10.47
N GLU A 545 28.26 8.86 -9.30
CA GLU A 545 28.55 8.21 -8.01
C GLU A 545 27.28 7.83 -7.25
N THR A 546 26.09 8.22 -7.74
CA THR A 546 24.80 7.98 -7.07
C THR A 546 24.49 6.50 -6.87
N GLU A 547 24.78 5.65 -7.85
CA GLU A 547 24.54 4.19 -7.74
C GLU A 547 25.41 3.54 -6.66
N GLY A 548 26.58 4.11 -6.34
CA GLY A 548 27.50 3.62 -5.31
C GLY A 548 27.33 4.30 -3.94
N CYS A 549 26.51 5.35 -3.84
CA CYS A 549 26.36 6.13 -2.62
C CYS A 549 25.24 5.55 -1.73
N SER A 550 25.61 5.03 -0.56
CA SER A 550 24.64 4.47 0.39
C SER A 550 23.63 5.50 0.91
N LEU A 551 24.01 6.78 1.00
CA LEU A 551 23.12 7.86 1.45
C LEU A 551 22.10 8.25 0.37
N CYS A 552 22.47 8.21 -0.91
CA CYS A 552 21.51 8.36 -2.01
C CYS A 552 20.48 7.23 -2.00
N ALA A 553 20.91 6.00 -1.76
CA ALA A 553 20.02 4.86 -1.64
C ALA A 553 19.09 5.02 -0.42
N GLU A 554 19.64 5.38 0.75
CA GLU A 554 18.87 5.65 1.98
C GLU A 554 17.82 6.76 1.75
N ALA A 555 18.22 7.90 1.17
CA ALA A 555 17.33 9.01 0.88
C ALA A 555 16.22 8.64 -0.12
N SER A 556 16.54 7.85 -1.15
CA SER A 556 15.55 7.34 -2.13
C SER A 556 14.55 6.41 -1.47
N THR A 557 15.04 5.46 -0.66
CA THR A 557 14.19 4.51 0.05
C THR A 557 13.25 5.23 1.02
N GLU A 558 13.78 6.14 1.85
CA GLU A 558 12.96 6.90 2.80
C GLU A 558 11.94 7.80 2.07
N ALA A 559 12.31 8.38 0.93
CA ALA A 559 11.38 9.15 0.10
C ALA A 559 10.24 8.30 -0.46
N VAL A 560 10.54 7.14 -1.04
CA VAL A 560 9.52 6.23 -1.57
C VAL A 560 8.61 5.70 -0.47
N ASP A 561 9.18 5.31 0.66
CA ASP A 561 8.41 4.84 1.81
C ASP A 561 7.46 5.92 2.33
N ALA A 562 7.99 7.13 2.49
CA ALA A 562 7.18 8.25 2.93
C ALA A 562 6.08 8.58 1.90
N LEU A 563 6.36 8.55 0.60
CA LEU A 563 5.35 8.78 -0.44
C LEU A 563 4.24 7.72 -0.45
N HIS A 564 4.60 6.44 -0.29
CA HIS A 564 3.63 5.36 -0.18
C HIS A 564 2.74 5.53 1.04
N GLN A 565 3.33 5.92 2.18
CA GLN A 565 2.59 6.08 3.42
C GLN A 565 1.75 7.36 3.48
N HIS A 566 2.15 8.42 2.76
CA HIS A 566 1.57 9.77 2.91
C HIS A 566 0.72 10.22 1.74
N LEU A 567 1.15 10.01 0.49
CA LEU A 567 0.41 10.51 -0.68
C LEU A 567 -0.53 9.48 -1.31
N ASP A 568 -0.65 8.28 -0.73
CA ASP A 568 -1.35 7.13 -1.33
C ASP A 568 -0.89 6.84 -2.78
N ARG A 569 0.33 7.27 -3.14
CA ARG A 569 0.90 7.12 -4.49
C ARG A 569 1.53 5.75 -4.65
N ARG A 570 0.72 4.69 -4.67
CA ARG A 570 1.16 3.27 -4.72
C ARG A 570 1.78 2.80 -6.04
N HIS A 571 2.04 3.71 -6.98
CA HIS A 571 2.50 3.39 -8.33
C HIS A 571 3.81 4.08 -8.72
N VAL A 572 4.56 4.60 -7.75
CA VAL A 572 5.90 5.12 -8.00
C VAL A 572 6.83 3.92 -8.22
N LYS A 573 6.98 3.49 -9.49
CA LYS A 573 8.09 2.62 -9.87
C LYS A 573 9.36 3.45 -9.74
N LEU A 574 10.29 2.99 -8.91
CA LEU A 574 11.70 3.37 -9.02
C LEU A 574 12.22 2.78 -10.33
N ASP A 575 11.86 3.34 -11.46
CA ASP A 575 12.40 2.98 -12.78
C ASP A 575 13.82 3.54 -13.00
N GLY A 576 14.43 4.09 -11.94
CA GLY A 576 15.72 4.74 -11.97
C GLY A 576 15.67 6.18 -12.50
N THR A 577 14.51 6.73 -12.85
CA THR A 577 14.38 8.11 -13.36
C THR A 577 14.33 9.15 -12.24
N VAL A 578 15.25 9.09 -11.28
CA VAL A 578 15.46 10.20 -10.34
C VAL A 578 16.22 11.30 -11.09
N LYS A 579 15.61 12.46 -11.28
CA LYS A 579 16.29 13.67 -11.78
C LYS A 579 17.30 14.13 -10.72
N TYR A 580 18.53 13.77 -10.96
CA TYR A 580 19.63 14.17 -10.12
C TYR A 580 20.05 15.61 -10.43
N VAL A 581 20.01 16.47 -9.41
CA VAL A 581 20.46 17.85 -9.51
C VAL A 581 21.79 17.94 -8.77
N LYS A 582 22.88 18.05 -9.52
CA LYS A 582 24.19 18.31 -8.94
C LYS A 582 24.18 19.72 -8.36
N VAL A 583 24.47 19.80 -7.06
CA VAL A 583 24.40 21.03 -6.28
C VAL A 583 25.66 21.88 -6.39
#